data_AF-A0A9X9F2H4-F1
#
_entry.id   AF-A0A9X9F2H4-F1
#
_cell.length_a   1.000
_cell.length_b   1.000
_cell.length_c   1.000
_cell.angle_alpha   90.00
_cell.angle_beta   90.00
_cell.angle_gamma   90.00
#
_symmetry.space_group_name_H-M   'P 1'
#
loop_
_entity.id
_entity.type
_entity.pdbx_description
1 polymer ?
#
loop_
_entity_poly.entity_id
_entity_poly.type
_entity_poly.pdbx_seq_one_letter_code
_entity_poly.pdbx_strand_id
1 'polypeptide(L)'
;MEKVDVKESAVGREMRIRKQWNEQNIFEQSIQNREGAQSFVFYEGPPTANGLPHVGHALGRTIKDLVARYKTMAGYKVLRKAGWDTHGLPVELGVE
;
A
#
# COMPACT_ATOMS: atom_id res chain seq x y z
N MET A 1 -7.71 -22.13 0.03
CA MET A 1 -6.58 -21.63 0.84
C MET A 1 -5.78 -22.82 1.32
N GLU A 2 -4.45 -22.75 1.20
CA GLU A 2 -3.57 -23.71 1.88
C GLU A 2 -3.82 -23.66 3.39
N LYS A 3 -3.75 -24.81 4.06
CA LYS A 3 -3.84 -24.86 5.52
C LYS A 3 -2.65 -24.12 6.13
N VAL A 4 -2.91 -23.39 7.21
CA VAL A 4 -1.87 -22.70 7.96
C VAL A 4 -0.98 -23.73 8.65
N ASP A 5 0.32 -23.69 8.36
CA ASP A 5 1.32 -24.41 9.13
C ASP A 5 1.76 -23.53 10.31
N VAL A 6 1.54 -24.02 11.52
CA VAL A 6 1.93 -23.34 12.78
C VAL A 6 3.44 -23.29 12.96
N LYS A 7 4.22 -24.12 12.26
CA LYS A 7 5.68 -24.10 12.27
C LYS A 7 6.28 -23.10 11.28
N GLU A 8 5.47 -22.55 10.37
CA GLU A 8 5.89 -21.54 9.41
C GLU A 8 6.27 -20.23 10.14
N SER A 9 7.41 -19.65 9.78
CA SER A 9 7.83 -18.34 10.30
C SER A 9 6.90 -17.22 9.81
N ALA A 10 6.77 -16.14 10.58
CA ALA A 10 5.96 -14.98 10.20
C ALA A 10 6.38 -14.40 8.84
N VAL A 11 7.69 -14.24 8.61
CA VAL A 11 8.25 -13.75 7.34
C VAL A 11 7.94 -14.71 6.19
N GLY A 12 8.06 -16.02 6.40
CA GLY A 12 7.71 -17.02 5.39
C GLY A 12 6.25 -16.93 4.98
N ARG A 13 5.36 -16.77 5.97
CA ARG A 13 3.93 -16.59 5.76
C ARG A 13 3.59 -15.31 5.03
N GLU A 14 4.19 -14.19 5.40
CA GLU A 14 3.99 -12.90 4.73
C GLU A 14 4.40 -12.97 3.26
N MET A 15 5.55 -13.58 2.96
CA MET A 15 6.02 -13.76 1.59
C MET A 15 5.08 -14.64 0.76
N ARG A 16 4.58 -15.74 1.34
CA ARG A 16 3.62 -16.64 0.70
C ARG A 16 2.28 -15.95 0.41
N ILE A 17 1.72 -15.24 1.38
CA ILE A 17 0.46 -14.49 1.21
C ILE A 17 0.64 -13.37 0.17
N ARG A 18 1.74 -12.62 0.24
CA ARG A 18 2.05 -11.57 -0.75
C ARG A 18 2.15 -12.13 -2.16
N LYS A 19 2.81 -13.29 -2.33
CA LYS A 19 2.90 -13.99 -3.61
C LYS A 19 1.50 -14.35 -4.14
N GLN A 20 0.68 -14.97 -3.30
CA GLN A 20 -0.70 -15.32 -3.65
C GLN A 20 -1.53 -14.09 -4.07
N TRP A 21 -1.43 -12.98 -3.32
CA TRP A 21 -2.13 -11.74 -3.66
C TRP A 21 -1.70 -11.16 -5.01
N ASN A 22 -0.41 -11.22 -5.32
CA ASN A 22 0.12 -10.75 -6.60
C ASN A 22 -0.33 -11.66 -7.76
N GLU A 23 -0.18 -12.97 -7.63
CA GLU A 23 -0.56 -13.94 -8.69
C GLU A 23 -2.06 -13.87 -9.03
N GLN A 24 -2.88 -13.56 -8.03
CA GLN A 24 -4.33 -13.46 -8.19
C GLN A 24 -4.80 -12.03 -8.47
N ASN A 25 -3.92 -11.01 -8.50
CA ASN A 25 -4.30 -9.60 -8.65
C ASN A 25 -5.36 -9.15 -7.63
N ILE A 26 -5.21 -9.56 -6.36
CA ILE A 26 -6.21 -9.32 -5.30
C ILE A 26 -6.43 -7.83 -5.06
N PHE A 27 -5.41 -7.01 -5.24
CA PHE A 27 -5.52 -5.56 -5.09
C PHE A 27 -6.46 -4.96 -6.14
N GLU A 28 -6.25 -5.28 -7.41
CA GLU A 28 -7.08 -4.84 -8.54
C GLU A 28 -8.51 -5.35 -8.40
N GLN A 29 -8.68 -6.62 -8.03
CA GLN A 29 -10.00 -7.19 -7.74
C GLN A 29 -10.73 -6.42 -6.63
N SER A 30 -10.02 -5.99 -5.57
CA SER A 30 -10.63 -5.22 -4.48
C SER A 30 -11.22 -3.88 -4.93
N ILE A 31 -10.68 -3.32 -6.02
CA ILE A 31 -11.18 -2.08 -6.65
C ILE A 31 -12.32 -2.40 -7.63
N GLN A 32 -12.15 -3.41 -8.48
CA GLN A 32 -13.13 -3.82 -9.49
C GLN A 32 -14.43 -4.32 -8.87
N ASN A 33 -14.35 -5.04 -7.74
CA ASN A 33 -15.52 -5.52 -6.97
C ASN A 33 -16.31 -4.39 -6.29
N ARG A 34 -15.93 -3.13 -6.51
CA ARG A 34 -16.57 -1.91 -6.04
C ARG A 34 -16.91 -0.96 -7.20
N GLU A 35 -16.96 -1.45 -8.43
CA GLU A 35 -17.39 -0.64 -9.57
C GLU A 35 -18.81 -0.10 -9.34
N GLY A 36 -19.03 1.18 -9.65
CA GLY A 36 -20.30 1.88 -9.38
C GLY A 36 -20.57 2.27 -7.91
N ALA A 37 -19.76 1.81 -6.95
CA ALA A 37 -19.92 2.23 -5.54
C ALA A 37 -19.41 3.66 -5.29
N GLN A 38 -19.83 4.27 -4.18
CA GLN A 38 -19.37 5.60 -3.78
C GLN A 38 -17.84 5.62 -3.61
N SER A 39 -17.19 6.59 -4.24
CA SER A 39 -15.74 6.77 -4.14
C SER A 39 -15.33 7.32 -2.77
N PHE A 40 -14.30 6.73 -2.19
CA PHE A 40 -13.52 7.32 -1.10
C PHE A 40 -12.12 7.65 -1.63
N VAL A 41 -11.80 8.94 -1.67
CA VAL A 41 -10.53 9.46 -2.18
C VAL A 41 -9.62 9.83 -1.02
N PHE A 42 -8.41 9.30 -1.02
CA PHE A 42 -7.36 9.62 -0.06
C PHE A 42 -6.16 10.20 -0.81
N TYR A 43 -5.65 11.34 -0.33
CA TYR A 43 -4.47 11.98 -0.88
C TYR A 43 -3.23 11.57 -0.12
N GLU A 44 -2.31 10.91 -0.82
CA GLU A 44 -1.03 10.52 -0.30
C GLU A 44 -0.05 11.68 -0.49
N GLY A 45 0.50 12.20 0.61
CA GLY A 45 1.58 13.18 0.53
C GLY A 45 2.81 12.51 -0.08
N PRO A 46 3.28 12.95 -1.26
CA PRO A 46 4.33 12.25 -1.99
C PRO A 46 5.65 12.32 -1.20
N PRO A 47 6.30 11.20 -0.89
CA PRO A 47 7.64 11.23 -0.30
C PRO A 47 8.65 11.79 -1.32
N THR A 48 9.62 12.56 -0.84
CA THR A 48 10.75 13.00 -1.66
C THR A 48 11.65 11.80 -1.98
N ALA A 49 12.00 11.64 -3.26
CA ALA A 49 12.75 10.49 -3.76
C ALA A 49 14.28 10.64 -3.62
N ASN A 50 14.76 11.17 -2.48
CA ASN A 50 16.18 11.49 -2.26
C ASN A 50 16.86 10.67 -1.15
N GLY A 51 16.20 9.64 -0.61
CA GLY A 51 16.78 8.82 0.46
C GLY A 51 16.01 7.53 0.76
N LEU A 52 16.56 6.70 1.64
CA LEU A 52 15.92 5.46 2.06
C LEU A 52 14.78 5.70 3.07
N PRO A 53 13.70 4.89 3.04
CA PRO A 53 12.63 4.99 4.03
C PRO A 53 13.10 4.67 5.46
N HIS A 54 12.77 5.54 6.42
CA HIS A 54 12.87 5.26 7.86
C HIS A 54 11.52 4.82 8.47
N VAL A 55 11.51 4.43 9.76
CA VAL A 55 10.33 3.90 10.49
C VAL A 55 9.09 4.81 10.46
N GLY A 56 9.27 6.12 10.29
CA GLY A 56 8.17 7.07 10.13
C GLY A 56 7.39 6.83 8.83
N HIS A 57 8.08 6.45 7.75
CA HIS A 57 7.44 6.05 6.50
C HIS A 57 6.62 4.78 6.68
N ALA A 58 7.14 3.80 7.44
CA ALA A 58 6.42 2.57 7.72
C ALA A 58 5.11 2.86 8.48
N LEU A 59 5.19 3.62 9.58
CA LEU A 59 4.02 4.03 10.37
C LEU A 59 2.97 4.75 9.50
N GLY A 60 3.41 5.76 8.74
CA GLY A 60 2.52 6.52 7.87
C GLY A 60 1.83 5.63 6.82
N ARG A 61 2.58 4.73 6.17
CA ARG A 61 2.03 3.81 5.17
C ARG A 61 1.07 2.79 5.78
N THR A 62 1.35 2.28 6.98
CA THR A 62 0.46 1.34 7.69
C THR A 62 -0.88 1.96 8.02
N ILE A 63 -0.91 3.19 8.56
CA ILE A 63 -2.16 3.89 8.89
C ILE A 63 -2.98 4.14 7.63
N LYS A 64 -2.33 4.62 6.56
CA LYS A 64 -2.99 4.89 5.26
C LYS A 64 -3.60 3.61 4.66
N ASP A 65 -2.86 2.50 4.66
CA ASP A 65 -3.35 1.21 4.14
C ASP A 65 -4.50 0.65 4.98
N LEU A 66 -4.43 0.76 6.31
CA LEU A 66 -5.50 0.35 7.23
C LEU A 66 -6.82 1.08 6.90
N VAL A 67 -6.78 2.41 6.80
CA VAL A 67 -7.96 3.23 6.49
C VAL A 67 -8.53 2.86 5.12
N ALA A 68 -7.67 2.69 4.12
CA ALA A 68 -8.09 2.32 2.77
C ALA A 68 -8.77 0.94 2.74
N ARG A 69 -8.21 -0.07 3.42
CA ARG A 69 -8.83 -1.39 3.55
C ARG A 69 -10.17 -1.34 4.26
N TYR A 70 -10.24 -0.63 5.39
CA TYR A 70 -11.49 -0.43 6.13
C TYR A 70 -12.57 0.17 5.24
N LYS A 71 -12.27 1.22 4.47
CA LYS A 71 -13.23 1.84 3.55
C LYS A 71 -13.65 0.92 2.41
N THR A 72 -12.74 0.13 1.84
CA THR A 72 -13.09 -0.91 0.85
C THR A 72 -14.05 -1.95 1.44
N MET A 73 -13.80 -2.39 2.68
CA MET A 73 -14.67 -3.33 3.40
C MET A 73 -16.03 -2.71 3.77
N ALA A 74 -16.07 -1.42 4.06
CA ALA A 74 -17.29 -0.66 4.31
C ALA A 74 -18.10 -0.32 3.04
N GLY A 75 -17.70 -0.84 1.87
CA GLY A 75 -18.46 -0.74 0.62
C GLY A 75 -18.05 0.38 -0.33
N TYR A 76 -17.02 1.17 0.00
CA TYR A 76 -16.56 2.26 -0.87
C TYR A 76 -15.62 1.75 -1.97
N LYS A 77 -15.65 2.43 -3.12
CA LYS A 77 -14.60 2.30 -4.13
C LYS A 77 -13.40 3.14 -3.71
N VAL A 78 -12.27 2.48 -3.43
CA VAL A 78 -11.05 3.16 -2.95
C VAL A 78 -9.93 3.02 -3.97
N LEU A 79 -9.73 4.06 -4.78
CA LEU A 79 -8.58 4.16 -5.68
C LEU A 79 -7.36 4.63 -4.89
N ARG A 80 -6.27 3.86 -4.95
CA ARG A 80 -5.03 4.16 -4.20
C ARG A 80 -3.95 4.52 -5.20
N LYS A 81 -3.50 5.77 -5.16
CA LYS A 81 -2.41 6.31 -5.99
C LYS A 81 -1.32 6.82 -5.08
N ALA A 82 -0.09 6.42 -5.36
CA ALA A 82 1.10 7.00 -4.75
C ALA A 82 1.63 8.13 -5.63
N GLY A 83 2.41 9.03 -5.03
CA GLY A 83 3.17 10.04 -5.75
C GLY A 83 4.64 10.03 -5.31
N TRP A 84 5.45 10.81 -6.00
CA TRP A 84 6.85 11.06 -5.65
C TRP A 84 7.11 12.54 -5.81
N ASP A 85 7.77 13.14 -4.82
CA ASP A 85 8.26 14.50 -4.91
C ASP A 85 9.70 14.47 -5.42
N THR A 86 9.96 15.12 -6.54
CA THR A 86 11.18 14.91 -7.33
C THR A 86 11.94 16.21 -7.60
N HIS A 87 11.46 17.36 -7.11
CA HIS A 87 12.08 18.65 -7.33
C HIS A 87 12.46 19.33 -6.02
N GLY A 88 13.18 20.45 -6.14
CA GLY A 88 13.49 21.36 -5.05
C GLY A 88 14.85 21.12 -4.40
N LEU A 89 15.21 22.06 -3.54
CA LEU A 89 16.52 22.11 -2.87
C LEU A 89 16.93 20.81 -2.17
N PRO A 90 16.04 20.04 -1.51
CA PRO A 90 16.44 18.76 -0.90
C PRO A 90 16.92 17.70 -1.88
N VAL A 91 16.50 17.78 -3.15
CA VAL A 91 16.97 16.89 -4.22
C VAL A 91 18.30 17.40 -4.78
N GLU A 92 18.41 18.72 -5.01
CA GLU A 92 19.64 19.37 -5.50
C GLU A 92 20.83 19.10 -4.57
N LEU A 93 20.66 19.28 -3.25
CA LEU A 93 21.67 18.99 -2.23
C LEU A 93 22.04 17.50 -2.13
N GLY A 94 21.22 16.59 -2.66
CA GLY A 94 21.52 15.16 -2.69
C GLY A 94 22.31 14.71 -3.92
N VAL A 95 22.43 15.58 -4.93
CA VAL A 95 23.22 15.36 -6.15
C VAL A 95 24.62 15.94 -6.01
N GLU A 96 24.77 17.05 -5.29
CA GLU A 96 26.07 17.63 -4.90
C GLU A 96 26.88 16.69 -3.99
#